data_AF-A0A2G9GPS6-F1
#
_entry.id   AF-A0A2G9GPS6-F1
#
_cell.length_a   1.000
_cell.length_b   1.000
_cell.length_c   1.000
_cell.angle_alpha   90.00
_cell.angle_beta   90.00
_cell.angle_gamma   90.00
#
_symmetry.space_group_name_H-M   'P 1'
#
loop_
_entity.id
_entity.type
_entity.pdbx_description
1 polymer ?
#
loop_
_entity_poly.entity_id
_entity_poly.type
_entity_poly.pdbx_seq_one_letter_code
_entity_poly.pdbx_strand_id
1 'polypeptide(L)'
;MKPAGICFLLAVYCAVDPFNHSAMTGFPDFETFKVEMPAWSDIPVEKDRENLLEKSEIKFLNQVQGPESVAFDPMGRGPYTGVADGRILFWDGQNWSDFAYTSANR
;
A
#
# COMPACT_ATOMS: atom_id res chain seq x y z
N MET A 1 -25.48 -14.95 25.26
CA MET A 1 -25.72 -14.04 24.12
C MET A 1 -25.24 -14.76 22.86
N LYS A 2 -26.06 -14.89 21.80
CA LYS A 2 -25.65 -15.60 20.57
C LYS A 2 -24.43 -14.88 19.95
N PRO A 3 -23.45 -15.59 19.34
CA PRO A 3 -22.24 -14.98 18.78
C PRO A 3 -22.54 -13.85 17.77
N ALA A 4 -23.62 -13.96 17.02
CA ALA A 4 -24.10 -12.92 16.10
C ALA A 4 -24.42 -11.58 16.81
N GLY A 5 -24.93 -11.61 18.04
CA GLY A 5 -25.26 -10.40 18.80
C GLY A 5 -24.00 -9.66 19.27
N ILE A 6 -22.92 -10.38 19.57
CA ILE A 6 -21.64 -9.78 19.96
C ILE A 6 -21.00 -9.11 18.75
N CYS A 7 -20.98 -9.77 17.59
CA CYS A 7 -20.43 -9.19 16.36
C CYS A 7 -21.17 -7.91 15.93
N PHE A 8 -22.50 -7.89 16.06
CA PHE A 8 -23.30 -6.70 15.75
C PHE A 8 -22.97 -5.52 16.67
N LEU A 9 -22.88 -5.77 17.98
CA LEU A 9 -22.50 -4.72 18.94
C LEU A 9 -21.07 -4.21 18.71
N LEU A 10 -20.13 -5.10 18.38
CA LEU A 10 -18.77 -4.72 18.02
C LEU A 10 -18.76 -3.85 16.75
N ALA A 11 -19.52 -4.22 15.72
CA ALA A 11 -19.62 -3.45 14.49
C ALA A 11 -20.20 -2.04 14.73
N VAL A 12 -21.25 -1.93 15.54
CA VAL A 12 -21.82 -0.63 15.94
C VAL A 12 -20.79 0.20 16.71
N TYR A 13 -20.07 -0.41 17.67
CA TYR A 13 -19.01 0.24 18.43
C TYR A 13 -17.90 0.78 17.52
N CYS A 14 -17.39 -0.01 16.57
CA CYS A 14 -16.37 0.43 15.61
C CYS A 14 -16.88 1.53 14.67
N ALA A 15 -18.16 1.49 14.28
CA ALA A 15 -18.75 2.45 13.36
C ALA A 15 -18.98 3.82 14.01
N VAL A 16 -19.43 3.85 15.28
CA VAL A 16 -19.70 5.11 15.99
C VAL A 16 -18.49 5.64 16.77
N ASP A 17 -17.49 4.77 17.00
CA ASP A 17 -16.24 5.05 17.73
C ASP A 17 -16.42 5.98 18.94
N PRO A 18 -17.23 5.58 19.94
CA PRO A 18 -17.75 6.50 20.95
C PRO A 18 -16.66 7.03 21.91
N PHE A 19 -15.48 6.41 21.91
CA PHE A 19 -14.33 6.80 22.72
C PHE A 19 -13.17 7.31 21.88
N ASN A 20 -13.37 7.54 20.58
CA ASN A 20 -12.35 8.08 19.68
C ASN A 20 -11.06 7.24 19.65
N HIS A 21 -11.18 5.92 19.50
CA HIS A 21 -10.07 4.99 19.38
C HIS A 21 -9.57 4.83 17.95
N SER A 22 -10.26 5.40 16.96
CA SER A 22 -9.85 5.38 15.57
C SER A 22 -8.47 5.98 15.38
N ALA A 23 -7.66 5.38 14.50
CA ALA A 23 -6.35 5.90 14.12
C ALA A 23 -6.42 7.31 13.49
N MET A 24 -7.62 7.73 13.06
CA MET A 24 -7.84 9.03 12.41
C MET A 24 -8.40 10.09 13.37
N THR A 25 -8.59 9.75 14.65
CA THR A 25 -9.02 10.73 15.66
C THR A 25 -7.99 11.85 15.81
N GLY A 26 -8.45 13.10 15.75
CA GLY A 26 -7.62 14.28 16.01
C GLY A 26 -6.82 14.78 14.81
N PHE A 27 -6.96 14.18 13.64
CA PHE A 27 -6.43 14.74 12.39
C PHE A 27 -7.33 15.89 11.93
N PRO A 28 -6.84 17.15 11.93
CA PRO A 28 -7.61 18.27 11.40
C PRO A 28 -7.92 18.00 9.93
N ASP A 29 -9.15 18.31 9.52
CA ASP A 29 -9.63 18.22 8.13
C ASP A 29 -9.66 16.80 7.52
N PHE A 30 -9.62 15.75 8.35
CA PHE A 30 -9.82 14.39 7.85
C PHE A 30 -11.28 14.15 7.46
N GLU A 31 -11.54 14.09 6.14
CA GLU A 31 -12.84 13.74 5.57
C GLU A 31 -12.78 12.38 4.86
N THR A 32 -13.81 11.56 5.07
CA THR A 32 -13.96 10.29 4.36
C THR A 32 -14.78 10.51 3.10
N PHE A 33 -14.22 10.14 1.95
CA PHE A 33 -14.91 10.20 0.67
C PHE A 33 -15.39 8.80 0.31
N LYS A 34 -16.70 8.66 0.07
CA LYS A 34 -17.21 7.44 -0.53
C LYS A 34 -16.75 7.40 -1.99
N VAL A 35 -15.89 6.44 -2.30
CA VAL A 35 -15.51 6.16 -3.69
C VAL A 35 -16.65 5.42 -4.36
N GLU A 36 -17.22 6.00 -5.41
CA GLU A 36 -18.13 5.28 -6.30
C GLU A 36 -17.32 4.23 -7.06
N MET A 37 -17.61 2.96 -6.78
CA MET A 37 -16.97 1.89 -7.55
C MET A 37 -17.49 1.93 -8.98
N PRO A 38 -16.62 1.80 -10.00
CA PRO A 38 -17.05 1.74 -11.39
C PRO A 38 -17.99 0.55 -11.60
N ALA A 39 -18.81 0.61 -12.65
CA ALA A 39 -19.64 -0.53 -13.01
C ALA A 39 -18.74 -1.73 -13.35
N TRP A 40 -19.22 -2.95 -13.07
CA TRP A 40 -18.47 -4.17 -13.39
C TRP A 40 -18.07 -4.29 -14.87
N SER A 41 -18.80 -3.63 -15.77
CA SER A 41 -18.48 -3.52 -17.19
C SER A 41 -17.20 -2.73 -17.49
N ASP A 42 -16.87 -1.77 -16.62
CA ASP A 42 -15.77 -0.83 -16.82
C ASP A 42 -14.48 -1.33 -16.16
N ILE A 43 -14.58 -2.38 -15.35
CA ILE A 43 -13.44 -3.06 -14.74
C ILE A 43 -12.82 -3.98 -15.80
N PRO A 44 -11.52 -3.88 -16.10
CA PRO A 44 -10.86 -4.80 -17.01
C PRO A 44 -11.09 -6.25 -16.57
N VAL A 45 -11.67 -7.05 -17.47
CA VAL A 45 -11.89 -8.50 -17.24
C VAL A 45 -10.59 -9.29 -17.42
N GLU A 46 -9.57 -8.65 -18.00
CA GLU A 46 -8.27 -9.25 -18.21
C GLU A 46 -7.66 -9.67 -16.85
N LYS A 47 -7.63 -10.97 -16.64
CA LYS A 47 -6.94 -11.59 -15.53
C LYS A 47 -5.57 -12.03 -16.02
N ASP A 48 -4.56 -11.82 -15.19
CA ASP A 48 -3.27 -12.45 -15.37
C ASP A 48 -3.43 -13.98 -15.27
N ARG A 49 -3.50 -14.64 -16.42
CA ARG A 49 -3.72 -16.10 -16.52
C ARG A 49 -2.53 -16.87 -15.97
N GLU A 50 -1.35 -16.27 -16.00
CA GLU A 50 -0.09 -16.88 -15.60
C GLU A 50 0.23 -16.66 -14.12
N ASN A 51 -0.57 -15.82 -13.45
CA ASN A 51 -0.42 -15.42 -12.06
C ASN A 51 1.06 -15.06 -11.77
N LEU A 52 1.61 -14.16 -12.58
CA LEU A 52 3.03 -13.80 -12.58
C LEU A 52 3.50 -13.33 -11.20
N LEU A 53 2.59 -12.77 -10.39
CA LEU A 53 2.90 -12.38 -9.01
C LEU A 53 3.26 -13.59 -8.13
N GLU A 54 2.66 -14.76 -8.32
CA GLU A 54 3.06 -15.98 -7.59
C GLU A 54 4.46 -16.47 -7.98
N LYS A 55 4.91 -16.15 -9.20
CA LYS A 55 6.27 -16.45 -9.69
C LYS A 55 7.27 -15.35 -9.32
N SER A 56 6.85 -14.31 -8.60
CA SER A 56 7.73 -13.22 -8.19
C SER A 56 8.72 -13.66 -7.12
N GLU A 57 9.85 -12.96 -7.06
CA GLU A 57 10.87 -13.15 -6.04
C GLU A 57 10.72 -12.08 -4.95
N ILE A 58 10.78 -12.49 -3.68
CA ILE A 58 10.86 -11.54 -2.57
C ILE A 58 12.31 -11.06 -2.42
N LYS A 59 12.55 -9.78 -2.69
CA LYS A 59 13.83 -9.13 -2.44
C LYS A 59 13.82 -8.45 -1.06
N PHE A 60 14.96 -8.48 -0.38
CA PHE A 60 15.20 -7.78 0.90
C PHE A 60 14.31 -8.24 2.08
N LEU A 61 13.84 -9.49 2.06
CA LEU A 61 13.07 -10.05 3.18
C LEU A 61 13.87 -9.90 4.49
N ASN A 62 13.25 -9.25 5.48
CA ASN A 62 13.82 -8.95 6.80
C ASN A 62 15.05 -8.01 6.81
N GLN A 63 15.35 -7.35 5.70
CA GLN A 63 16.48 -6.40 5.61
C GLN A 63 16.01 -4.94 5.65
N VAL A 64 14.88 -4.64 4.99
CA VAL A 64 14.28 -3.30 4.94
C VAL A 64 12.77 -3.40 5.03
N GLN A 65 12.14 -2.36 5.57
CA GLN A 65 10.68 -2.22 5.48
C GLN A 65 10.32 -1.64 4.12
N GLY A 66 9.26 -2.21 3.53
CA GLY A 66 9.07 -2.36 2.10
C GLY A 66 9.00 -1.08 1.26
N PRO A 67 8.85 -1.27 -0.06
CA PRO A 67 8.60 -0.18 -0.98
C PRO A 67 7.19 0.38 -0.79
N GLU A 68 7.07 1.65 -0.40
CA GLU A 68 5.75 2.31 -0.28
C GLU A 68 5.25 2.87 -1.61
N SER A 69 6.14 3.01 -2.61
CA SER A 69 5.82 3.55 -3.93
C SER A 69 6.79 3.05 -5.01
N VAL A 70 6.36 3.06 -6.28
CA VAL A 70 7.19 2.71 -7.43
C VAL A 70 7.02 3.75 -8.55
N ALA A 71 8.11 4.14 -9.20
CA ALA A 71 8.11 5.07 -10.32
C ALA A 71 8.82 4.45 -11.54
N PHE A 72 8.27 4.68 -12.72
CA PHE A 72 8.80 4.17 -13.99
C PHE A 72 9.38 5.31 -14.82
N ASP A 73 10.56 5.09 -15.39
CA ASP A 73 11.19 6.08 -16.28
C ASP A 73 10.53 6.05 -17.67
N PRO A 74 10.13 7.20 -18.25
CA PRO A 74 9.67 7.27 -19.63
C PRO A 74 10.66 6.72 -20.67
N MET A 75 11.96 6.75 -20.36
CA MET A 75 13.01 6.18 -21.20
C MET A 75 13.18 4.66 -21.03
N GLY A 76 12.36 4.01 -20.21
CA GLY A 76 12.38 2.57 -19.98
C GLY A 76 13.46 2.08 -19.01
N ARG A 77 14.07 2.99 -18.24
CA ARG A 77 14.97 2.64 -17.12
C ARG A 77 14.14 2.32 -15.86
N GLY A 78 14.70 1.52 -14.96
CA GLY A 78 14.09 1.21 -13.67
C GLY A 78 13.18 -0.01 -13.74
N PRO A 79 12.21 -0.15 -12.83
CA PRO A 79 11.62 0.87 -11.94
C PRO A 79 12.50 1.39 -10.79
N TYR A 80 12.09 2.50 -10.20
CA TYR A 80 12.65 3.07 -8.96
C TYR A 80 11.68 2.92 -7.80
N THR A 81 12.18 2.72 -6.58
CA THR A 81 11.33 2.59 -5.40
C THR A 81 12.00 3.12 -4.14
N GLY A 82 11.23 3.80 -3.29
CA GLY A 82 11.69 4.26 -1.97
C GLY A 82 11.45 3.21 -0.90
N VAL A 83 12.43 2.99 -0.01
CA VAL A 83 12.34 2.09 1.15
C VAL A 83 12.40 2.87 2.45
N ALA A 84 11.89 2.29 3.54
CA ALA A 84 11.70 2.98 4.82
C ALA A 84 12.98 3.54 5.47
N ASP A 85 14.17 3.07 5.07
CA ASP A 85 15.45 3.59 5.55
C ASP A 85 15.91 4.89 4.85
N GLY A 86 15.09 5.42 3.93
CA GLY A 86 15.35 6.68 3.24
C GLY A 86 16.15 6.53 1.94
N ARG A 87 16.47 5.31 1.52
CA ARG A 87 17.06 5.03 0.20
C ARG A 87 16.00 4.97 -0.90
N ILE A 88 16.44 5.29 -2.10
CA ILE A 88 15.77 5.07 -3.38
C ILE A 88 16.59 3.99 -4.10
N LEU A 89 15.93 2.88 -4.43
CA LEU A 89 16.51 1.75 -5.16
C LEU A 89 16.13 1.84 -6.64
N PHE A 90 16.99 1.29 -7.49
CA PHE A 90 16.81 1.20 -8.94
C PHE A 90 16.95 -0.25 -9.41
N TRP A 91 16.03 -0.69 -10.27
CA TRP A 91 16.10 -1.97 -10.96
C TRP A 91 16.74 -1.80 -12.35
N ASP A 92 17.83 -2.52 -12.60
CA ASP A 92 18.56 -2.46 -13.88
C ASP A 92 18.11 -3.53 -14.91
N GLY A 93 17.10 -4.34 -14.57
CA GLY A 93 16.68 -5.50 -15.34
C GLY A 93 17.11 -6.83 -14.72
N GLN A 94 18.08 -6.82 -13.82
CA GLN A 94 18.66 -8.02 -13.20
C GLN A 94 18.86 -7.91 -11.70
N ASN A 95 19.22 -6.73 -11.19
CA ASN A 95 19.49 -6.48 -9.78
C ASN A 95 18.91 -5.14 -9.31
N TRP A 96 18.61 -5.09 -8.01
CA TRP A 96 18.32 -3.84 -7.32
C TRP A 96 19.62 -3.21 -6.82
N SER A 97 19.76 -1.90 -7.03
CA SER A 97 20.93 -1.12 -6.61
C SER A 97 20.52 0.19 -5.95
N ASP A 98 21.36 0.72 -5.06
CA ASP A 98 21.13 2.03 -4.45
C ASP A 98 21.28 3.13 -5.51
N PHE A 99 20.27 3.98 -5.64
CA PHE A 99 20.25 5.09 -6.60
C PHE A 99 20.48 6.44 -5.89
N ALA A 100 19.73 6.70 -4.83
CA ALA A 100 19.82 7.93 -4.05
C ALA A 100 19.37 7.67 -2.61
N TYR A 101 19.63 8.60 -1.70
CA TYR A 101 19.10 8.56 -0.34
C TYR A 101 18.93 9.99 0.19
N THR A 102 18.09 10.16 1.19
CA THR A 102 17.91 11.47 1.83
C THR A 102 19.12 11.81 2.70
N SER A 103 19.70 12.99 2.46
CA SER A 103 20.75 13.55 3.30
C SER A 103 20.16 13.96 4.65
N ALA A 104 20.83 13.63 5.77
CA ALA A 104 20.44 14.09 7.09
C ALA A 104 20.60 15.61 7.26
N ASN A 105 21.44 16.24 6.44
CA ASN A 105 21.63 17.68 6.41
C ASN A 105 20.71 18.29 5.34
N ARG A 106 19.80 19.18 5.75
CA ARG A 106 18.83 19.84 4.89
C ARG A 106 19.05 21.33 4.91
#